data_AF-A0A346CGE8-F1
#
_entry.id   AF-A0A346CGE8-F1
#
_cell.length_a   1.000
_cell.length_b   1.000
_cell.length_c   1.000
_cell.angle_alpha   90.00
_cell.angle_beta   90.00
_cell.angle_gamma   90.00
#
_symmetry.space_group_name_H-M   'P 1'
#
loop_
_entity.id
_entity.type
_entity.pdbx_description
1 polymer ?
#
loop_
_entity_poly.entity_id
_entity_poly.type
_entity_poly.pdbx_seq_one_letter_code
_entity_poly.pdbx_strand_id
1 'polypeptide(L)'
;SELSLYDIAPVTPGVAVDLSHIPTAVKIKGFSGEDATPALEGADVVLISAGVARKPGMDRSDLFNVNAGIVKNLVQQVAKTCPKACIGIITNPVNTTVAIAAEVLKKAGVYDKNKLFGVTTLDIIRSNTFVAELKGKQPGEVEVPVIGGHSGVTILPLLSQVPGVSFTEQEVADLTKRIQNAGTEVVEAKAGGGSATLSMGQAAARFGLSLVRALQGEQGVVECAYVEGDGQYARFFSQPLLLGKNGVEERKS
;
A
#
# COMPACT_ATOMS: atom_id res chain seq x y z
N SER A 1 -15.24 -15.63 -5.29
CA SER A 1 -14.09 -14.91 -4.74
C SER A 1 -13.48 -15.71 -3.61
N GLU A 2 -12.17 -15.78 -3.53
CA GLU A 2 -11.44 -16.47 -2.46
C GLU A 2 -10.48 -15.48 -1.76
N LEU A 3 -10.25 -15.67 -0.46
CA LEU A 3 -9.29 -14.92 0.34
C LEU A 3 -8.42 -15.91 1.12
N SER A 4 -7.12 -15.92 0.85
CA SER A 4 -6.14 -16.71 1.59
C SER A 4 -5.35 -15.80 2.52
N LEU A 5 -5.32 -16.13 3.81
CA LEU A 5 -4.50 -15.43 4.81
C LEU A 5 -3.23 -16.24 5.07
N TYR A 6 -2.10 -15.56 5.19
CA TYR A 6 -0.83 -16.17 5.55
C TYR A 6 -0.07 -15.31 6.55
N ASP A 7 0.49 -15.93 7.58
CA ASP A 7 1.50 -15.36 8.47
C ASP A 7 2.30 -16.51 9.10
N ILE A 8 3.54 -16.25 9.53
CA ILE A 8 4.32 -17.23 10.29
C ILE A 8 3.67 -17.58 11.63
N ALA A 9 2.84 -16.67 12.18
CA ALA A 9 2.23 -16.85 13.48
C ALA A 9 1.24 -18.03 13.50
N PRO A 10 1.27 -18.90 14.52
CA PRO A 10 0.37 -20.05 14.61
C PRO A 10 -1.10 -19.66 14.83
N VAL A 11 -1.39 -18.39 15.09
CA VAL A 11 -2.75 -17.87 15.26
C VAL A 11 -3.49 -17.69 13.93
N THR A 12 -2.80 -17.65 12.79
CA THR A 12 -3.39 -17.30 11.47
C THR A 12 -4.56 -18.18 11.05
N PRO A 13 -4.52 -19.52 11.20
CA PRO A 13 -5.69 -20.35 10.92
C PRO A 13 -6.91 -19.94 11.77
N GLY A 14 -6.70 -19.55 13.03
CA GLY A 14 -7.75 -19.05 13.91
C GLY A 14 -8.35 -17.72 13.45
N VAL A 15 -7.51 -16.79 12.94
CA VAL A 15 -7.99 -15.52 12.36
C VAL A 15 -8.88 -15.76 11.13
N ALA A 16 -8.52 -16.73 10.29
CA ALA A 16 -9.36 -17.10 9.15
C ALA A 16 -10.70 -17.73 9.59
N VAL A 17 -10.70 -18.56 10.64
CA VAL A 17 -11.94 -19.12 11.21
C VAL A 17 -12.84 -18.00 11.73
N ASP A 18 -12.29 -17.04 12.47
CA ASP A 18 -13.05 -15.88 12.96
C ASP A 18 -13.72 -15.11 11.81
N LEU A 19 -12.94 -14.74 10.78
CA LEU A 19 -13.46 -14.05 9.60
C LEU A 19 -14.45 -14.89 8.77
N SER A 20 -14.36 -16.22 8.82
CA SER A 20 -15.26 -17.12 8.08
C SER A 20 -16.71 -17.07 8.59
N HIS A 21 -16.94 -16.53 9.79
CA HIS A 21 -18.28 -16.37 10.35
C HIS A 21 -19.04 -15.16 9.78
N ILE A 22 -18.36 -14.27 9.06
CA ILE A 22 -19.00 -13.10 8.45
C ILE A 22 -19.82 -13.56 7.23
N PRO A 23 -21.14 -13.27 7.15
CA PRO A 23 -22.04 -13.80 6.12
C PRO A 23 -21.86 -13.10 4.77
N THR A 24 -20.73 -13.34 4.12
CA THR A 24 -20.40 -12.82 2.78
C THR A 24 -20.03 -13.96 1.84
N ALA A 25 -20.17 -13.75 0.52
CA ALA A 25 -19.87 -14.75 -0.50
C ALA A 25 -18.36 -14.89 -0.81
N VAL A 26 -17.50 -14.75 0.21
CA VAL A 26 -16.03 -14.86 0.08
C VAL A 26 -15.56 -16.06 0.88
N LYS A 27 -15.02 -17.07 0.19
CA LYS A 27 -14.44 -18.24 0.85
C LYS A 27 -13.06 -17.87 1.42
N ILE A 28 -12.85 -18.14 2.70
CA ILE A 28 -11.61 -17.78 3.40
C ILE A 28 -10.86 -19.01 3.92
N LYS A 29 -9.52 -18.99 3.87
CA LYS A 29 -8.64 -19.98 4.50
C LYS A 29 -7.41 -19.30 5.10
N GLY A 30 -6.91 -19.84 6.21
CA GLY A 30 -5.71 -19.34 6.88
C GLY A 30 -4.60 -20.38 6.88
N PHE A 31 -3.39 -19.93 6.60
CA PHE A 31 -2.18 -20.73 6.50
C PHE A 31 -1.12 -20.17 7.44
N SER A 32 -0.39 -21.04 8.13
CA SER A 32 0.72 -20.65 9.00
C SER A 32 1.97 -21.48 8.73
N GLY A 33 3.13 -20.90 9.03
CA GLY A 33 4.44 -21.54 8.85
C GLY A 33 5.35 -20.67 8.00
N GLU A 34 6.51 -21.21 7.61
CA GLU A 34 7.48 -20.50 6.75
C GLU A 34 7.14 -20.56 5.26
N ASP A 35 6.30 -21.52 4.86
CA ASP A 35 5.88 -21.74 3.48
C ASP A 35 4.53 -21.07 3.21
N ALA A 36 4.58 -19.97 2.45
CA ALA A 36 3.42 -19.22 1.96
C ALA A 36 2.80 -19.86 0.71
N THR A 37 3.49 -20.80 0.05
CA THR A 37 3.06 -21.42 -1.21
C THR A 37 1.58 -21.85 -1.19
N PRO A 38 1.06 -22.54 -0.15
CA PRO A 38 -0.33 -22.99 -0.13
C PRO A 38 -1.36 -21.84 -0.19
N ALA A 39 -0.99 -20.65 0.28
CA ALA A 39 -1.85 -19.46 0.25
C ALA A 39 -1.78 -18.70 -1.07
N LEU A 40 -0.71 -18.92 -1.86
CA LEU A 40 -0.40 -18.20 -3.09
C LEU A 40 -0.92 -18.89 -4.36
N GLU A 41 -1.24 -20.18 -4.29
CA GLU A 41 -1.74 -20.96 -5.43
C GLU A 41 -2.97 -20.28 -6.07
N GLY A 42 -2.85 -19.93 -7.36
CA GLY A 42 -3.91 -19.29 -8.13
C GLY A 42 -4.25 -17.85 -7.72
N ALA A 43 -3.43 -17.18 -6.91
CA ALA A 43 -3.71 -15.81 -6.48
C ALA A 43 -3.60 -14.79 -7.65
N ASP A 44 -4.62 -13.95 -7.81
CA ASP A 44 -4.63 -12.83 -8.76
C ASP A 44 -4.04 -11.53 -8.17
N VAL A 45 -4.20 -11.35 -6.86
CA VAL A 45 -3.71 -10.19 -6.10
C VAL A 45 -3.04 -10.68 -4.82
N VAL A 46 -1.84 -10.17 -4.53
CA VAL A 46 -1.09 -10.45 -3.30
C VAL A 46 -0.80 -9.14 -2.59
N LEU A 47 -1.35 -8.95 -1.38
CA LEU A 47 -1.06 -7.81 -0.52
C LEU A 47 -0.07 -8.22 0.57
N ILE A 48 1.08 -7.57 0.64
CA ILE A 48 2.14 -7.86 1.60
C ILE A 48 2.16 -6.77 2.67
N SER A 49 1.51 -7.04 3.80
CA SER A 49 1.56 -6.22 5.02
C SER A 49 2.48 -6.80 6.10
N ALA A 50 3.13 -7.92 5.82
CA ALA A 50 4.03 -8.59 6.75
C ALA A 50 5.25 -7.72 7.06
N GLY A 51 5.56 -7.57 8.34
CA GLY A 51 6.68 -6.74 8.77
C GLY A 51 6.58 -6.42 10.24
N VAL A 52 7.67 -5.88 10.76
CA VAL A 52 7.73 -5.39 12.13
C VAL A 52 7.43 -3.89 12.10
N ALA A 53 6.61 -3.42 13.04
CA ALA A 53 6.45 -1.99 13.30
C ALA A 53 7.60 -1.50 14.18
N ARG A 54 7.98 -0.22 14.06
CA ARG A 54 9.04 0.36 14.89
C ARG A 54 8.72 0.19 16.37
N LYS A 55 9.65 -0.39 17.13
CA LYS A 55 9.58 -0.51 18.60
C LYS A 55 10.51 0.52 19.27
N PRO A 56 10.23 0.92 20.53
CA PRO A 56 11.18 1.73 21.30
C PRO A 56 12.57 1.08 21.32
N GLY A 57 13.62 1.86 21.07
CA GLY A 57 15.01 1.40 21.03
C GLY A 57 15.48 0.78 19.70
N MET A 58 14.62 0.68 18.67
CA MET A 58 15.02 0.20 17.34
C MET A 58 15.47 1.36 16.43
N ASP A 59 16.65 1.22 15.85
CA ASP A 59 17.17 2.16 14.86
C ASP A 59 16.47 1.98 13.50
N ARG A 60 16.52 3.03 12.66
CA ARG A 60 15.90 3.00 11.32
C ARG A 60 16.51 1.89 10.44
N SER A 61 17.80 1.64 10.58
CA SER A 61 18.53 0.59 9.86
C SER A 61 18.07 -0.81 10.25
N ASP A 62 17.78 -1.04 11.53
CA ASP A 62 17.37 -2.37 12.02
C ASP A 62 16.00 -2.74 11.48
N LEU A 63 15.05 -1.79 11.57
CA LEU A 63 13.71 -1.94 11.00
C LEU A 63 13.77 -2.24 9.50
N PHE A 64 14.63 -1.49 8.79
CA PHE A 64 14.85 -1.71 7.37
C PHE A 64 15.36 -3.11 7.08
N ASN A 65 16.42 -3.58 7.76
CA ASN A 65 17.02 -4.88 7.52
C ASN A 65 16.04 -6.03 7.78
N VAL A 66 15.25 -5.95 8.86
CA VAL A 66 14.23 -6.95 9.18
C VAL A 66 13.16 -7.00 8.09
N ASN A 67 12.56 -5.86 7.74
CA ASN A 67 11.48 -5.82 6.77
C ASN A 67 11.97 -6.13 5.35
N ALA A 68 13.20 -5.73 4.99
CA ALA A 68 13.85 -6.11 3.74
C ALA A 68 13.98 -7.63 3.60
N GLY A 69 14.39 -8.33 4.67
CA GLY A 69 14.47 -9.78 4.71
C GLY A 69 13.11 -10.45 4.51
N ILE A 70 12.08 -9.96 5.22
CA ILE A 70 10.71 -10.46 5.12
C ILE A 70 10.16 -10.28 3.69
N VAL A 71 10.22 -9.07 3.14
CA VAL A 71 9.73 -8.80 1.77
C VAL A 71 10.49 -9.63 0.75
N LYS A 72 11.82 -9.74 0.87
CA LYS A 72 12.62 -10.58 -0.02
C LYS A 72 12.14 -12.03 0.00
N ASN A 73 11.96 -12.63 1.17
CA ASN A 73 11.51 -14.01 1.30
C ASN A 73 10.11 -14.21 0.68
N LEU A 74 9.14 -13.37 1.06
CA LEU A 74 7.77 -13.51 0.56
C LEU A 74 7.68 -13.32 -0.96
N VAL A 75 8.38 -12.33 -1.50
CA VAL A 75 8.39 -12.09 -2.95
C VAL A 75 9.08 -13.22 -3.72
N GLN A 76 10.06 -13.91 -3.12
CA GLN A 76 10.64 -15.12 -3.73
C GLN A 76 9.61 -16.26 -3.84
N GLN A 77 8.70 -16.38 -2.87
CA GLN A 77 7.62 -17.38 -2.93
C GLN A 77 6.57 -16.99 -3.97
N VAL A 78 6.16 -15.71 -3.99
CA VAL A 78 5.26 -15.16 -5.03
C VAL A 78 5.81 -15.39 -6.44
N ALA A 79 7.10 -15.11 -6.65
CA ALA A 79 7.77 -15.28 -7.94
C ALA A 79 7.72 -16.73 -8.47
N LYS A 80 7.69 -17.72 -7.56
CA LYS A 80 7.63 -19.15 -7.91
C LYS A 80 6.20 -19.62 -8.14
N THR A 81 5.25 -19.16 -7.32
CA THR A 81 3.91 -19.75 -7.23
C THR A 81 2.88 -19.00 -8.07
N CYS A 82 2.88 -17.67 -8.03
CA CYS A 82 1.89 -16.84 -8.72
C CYS A 82 2.54 -15.62 -9.40
N PRO A 83 3.51 -15.82 -10.32
CA PRO A 83 4.29 -14.73 -10.92
C PRO A 83 3.47 -13.72 -11.74
N LYS A 84 2.23 -14.05 -12.09
CA LYS A 84 1.32 -13.19 -12.87
C LYS A 84 0.38 -12.34 -11.99
N ALA A 85 0.42 -12.50 -10.67
CA ALA A 85 -0.41 -11.74 -9.73
C ALA A 85 -0.02 -10.25 -9.69
N CYS A 86 -0.97 -9.38 -9.36
CA CYS A 86 -0.65 -8.01 -8.94
C CYS A 86 -0.18 -8.01 -7.48
N ILE A 87 0.98 -7.42 -7.21
CA ILE A 87 1.64 -7.43 -5.90
C ILE A 87 1.59 -6.02 -5.30
N GLY A 88 0.86 -5.86 -4.19
CA GLY A 88 0.80 -4.63 -3.40
C GLY A 88 1.67 -4.71 -2.14
N ILE A 89 2.76 -3.95 -2.10
CA ILE A 89 3.66 -3.85 -0.96
C ILE A 89 3.16 -2.76 -0.01
N ILE A 90 2.78 -3.17 1.20
CA ILE A 90 2.39 -2.29 2.31
C ILE A 90 3.53 -2.19 3.34
N THR A 91 4.38 -3.22 3.41
CA THR A 91 5.51 -3.29 4.33
C THR A 91 6.44 -2.09 4.22
N ASN A 92 6.57 -1.36 5.32
CA ASN A 92 7.44 -0.19 5.40
C ASN A 92 8.93 -0.57 5.54
N PRO A 93 9.87 0.27 5.03
CA PRO A 93 9.62 1.50 4.28
C PRO A 93 9.31 1.22 2.79
N VAL A 94 8.12 1.62 2.31
CA VAL A 94 7.64 1.31 0.96
C VAL A 94 8.60 1.76 -0.14
N ASN A 95 9.22 2.95 0.01
CA ASN A 95 10.18 3.50 -0.95
C ASN A 95 11.34 2.52 -1.24
N THR A 96 11.70 1.66 -0.28
CA THR A 96 12.81 0.71 -0.44
C THR A 96 12.33 -0.73 -0.63
N THR A 97 11.27 -1.16 0.06
CA THR A 97 10.77 -2.53 -0.04
C THR A 97 10.21 -2.86 -1.43
N VAL A 98 9.64 -1.88 -2.13
CA VAL A 98 9.23 -2.03 -3.54
C VAL A 98 10.44 -2.27 -4.45
N ALA A 99 11.52 -1.52 -4.28
CA ALA A 99 12.74 -1.73 -5.05
C ALA A 99 13.34 -3.13 -4.81
N ILE A 100 13.33 -3.59 -3.55
CA ILE A 100 13.75 -4.96 -3.19
C ILE A 100 12.87 -6.00 -3.89
N ALA A 101 11.56 -5.85 -3.84
CA ALA A 101 10.62 -6.76 -4.51
C ALA A 101 10.88 -6.82 -6.02
N ALA A 102 11.10 -5.67 -6.66
CA ALA A 102 11.43 -5.61 -8.07
C ALA A 102 12.73 -6.37 -8.40
N GLU A 103 13.79 -6.20 -7.62
CA GLU A 103 15.05 -6.92 -7.85
C GLU A 103 14.91 -8.43 -7.63
N VAL A 104 14.11 -8.86 -6.67
CA VAL A 104 13.81 -10.29 -6.45
C VAL A 104 13.09 -10.88 -7.67
N LEU A 105 12.06 -10.19 -8.18
CA LEU A 105 11.31 -10.61 -9.35
C LEU A 105 12.19 -10.60 -10.62
N LYS A 106 13.05 -9.58 -10.79
CA LYS A 106 13.99 -9.48 -11.91
C LYS A 106 15.00 -10.63 -11.89
N LYS A 107 15.55 -10.93 -10.71
CA LYS A 107 16.46 -12.07 -10.52
C LYS A 107 15.78 -13.42 -10.79
N ALA A 108 14.48 -13.52 -10.53
CA ALA A 108 13.68 -14.69 -10.86
C ALA A 108 13.21 -14.73 -12.34
N GLY A 109 13.45 -13.68 -13.13
CA GLY A 109 13.09 -13.62 -14.55
C GLY A 109 11.58 -13.42 -14.81
N VAL A 110 10.81 -13.01 -13.82
CA VAL A 110 9.33 -12.91 -13.89
C VAL A 110 8.80 -11.50 -13.61
N TYR A 111 9.68 -10.50 -13.61
CA TYR A 111 9.29 -9.14 -13.28
C TYR A 111 8.43 -8.49 -14.36
N ASP A 112 7.24 -8.06 -13.96
CA ASP A 112 6.35 -7.18 -14.71
C ASP A 112 6.16 -5.87 -13.94
N LYS A 113 6.69 -4.78 -14.48
CA LYS A 113 6.64 -3.45 -13.84
C LYS A 113 5.22 -2.89 -13.72
N ASN A 114 4.25 -3.43 -14.44
CA ASN A 114 2.84 -3.01 -14.36
C ASN A 114 2.08 -3.76 -13.26
N LYS A 115 2.71 -4.73 -12.59
CA LYS A 115 2.08 -5.57 -11.58
C LYS A 115 2.70 -5.46 -10.20
N LEU A 116 3.66 -4.55 -9.99
CA LEU A 116 4.25 -4.28 -8.68
C LEU A 116 3.93 -2.87 -8.22
N PHE A 117 3.32 -2.75 -7.04
CA PHE A 117 2.83 -1.51 -6.47
C PHE A 117 3.32 -1.34 -5.04
N GLY A 118 3.74 -0.15 -4.66
CA GLY A 118 3.78 0.29 -3.27
C GLY A 118 2.48 0.99 -2.90
N VAL A 119 1.82 0.51 -1.85
CA VAL A 119 0.51 1.04 -1.41
C VAL A 119 0.73 2.35 -0.65
N THR A 120 0.48 3.48 -1.32
CA THR A 120 0.57 4.85 -0.76
C THR A 120 -0.78 5.43 -0.37
N THR A 121 -1.86 4.66 -0.53
CA THR A 121 -3.26 5.11 -0.36
C THR A 121 -3.56 5.71 1.02
N LEU A 122 -2.78 5.38 2.06
CA LEU A 122 -2.93 5.99 3.38
C LEU A 122 -2.69 7.52 3.34
N ASP A 123 -1.76 7.98 2.51
CA ASP A 123 -1.45 9.40 2.37
C ASP A 123 -2.59 10.14 1.64
N ILE A 124 -3.24 9.48 0.70
CA ILE A 124 -4.42 9.98 -0.01
C ILE A 124 -5.57 10.18 0.99
N ILE A 125 -5.96 9.14 1.74
CA ILE A 125 -7.10 9.25 2.67
C ILE A 125 -6.84 10.24 3.81
N ARG A 126 -5.58 10.41 4.25
CA ARG A 126 -5.18 11.46 5.19
C ARG A 126 -5.35 12.85 4.58
N SER A 127 -4.87 13.04 3.35
CA SER A 127 -4.97 14.31 2.64
C SER A 127 -6.43 14.71 2.43
N ASN A 128 -7.28 13.76 1.98
CA ASN A 128 -8.72 13.97 1.81
C ASN A 128 -9.37 14.39 3.13
N THR A 129 -9.01 13.72 4.23
CA THR A 129 -9.54 14.01 5.57
C THR A 129 -9.15 15.40 6.05
N PHE A 130 -7.86 15.76 5.99
CA PHE A 130 -7.36 17.04 6.50
C PHE A 130 -7.80 18.23 5.64
N VAL A 131 -7.88 18.07 4.32
CA VAL A 131 -8.43 19.10 3.44
C VAL A 131 -9.92 19.30 3.71
N ALA A 132 -10.68 18.21 3.86
CA ALA A 132 -12.10 18.30 4.15
C ALA A 132 -12.38 18.99 5.49
N GLU A 133 -11.63 18.63 6.54
CA GLU A 133 -11.68 19.27 7.86
C GLU A 133 -11.40 20.78 7.77
N LEU A 134 -10.30 21.17 7.13
CA LEU A 134 -9.90 22.58 7.02
C LEU A 134 -10.92 23.42 6.24
N LYS A 135 -11.51 22.86 5.19
CA LYS A 135 -12.35 23.60 4.24
C LYS A 135 -13.86 23.38 4.45
N GLY A 136 -14.24 22.67 5.51
CA GLY A 136 -15.65 22.35 5.80
C GLY A 136 -16.33 21.57 4.68
N LYS A 137 -15.61 20.65 4.03
CA LYS A 137 -16.14 19.77 2.97
C LYS A 137 -16.49 18.40 3.55
N GLN A 138 -17.26 17.61 2.79
CA GLN A 138 -17.47 16.21 3.12
C GLN A 138 -16.23 15.40 2.72
N PRO A 139 -15.61 14.61 3.63
CA PRO A 139 -14.39 13.85 3.30
C PRO A 139 -14.53 12.88 2.13
N GLY A 140 -15.74 12.35 1.89
CA GLY A 140 -16.02 11.46 0.76
C GLY A 140 -16.08 12.14 -0.61
N GLU A 141 -16.13 13.48 -0.66
CA GLU A 141 -16.17 14.26 -1.90
C GLU A 141 -14.81 14.90 -2.24
N VAL A 142 -13.82 14.77 -1.35
CA VAL A 142 -12.48 15.30 -1.55
C VAL A 142 -11.56 14.20 -2.05
N GLU A 143 -10.88 14.44 -3.17
CA GLU A 143 -9.77 13.62 -3.64
C GLU A 143 -8.56 14.51 -3.91
N VAL A 144 -7.49 14.28 -3.14
CA VAL A 144 -6.20 14.97 -3.25
C VAL A 144 -5.19 13.99 -3.83
N PRO A 145 -4.68 14.22 -5.05
CA PRO A 145 -3.58 13.41 -5.58
C PRO A 145 -2.34 13.57 -4.69
N VAL A 146 -1.68 12.47 -4.33
CA VAL A 146 -0.42 12.48 -3.57
C VAL A 146 0.63 11.72 -4.37
N ILE A 147 1.71 12.42 -4.69
CA ILE A 147 2.80 11.92 -5.52
C ILE A 147 4.11 11.80 -4.73
N GLY A 148 5.16 11.27 -5.37
CA GLY A 148 6.48 11.14 -4.74
C GLY A 148 6.72 9.75 -4.15
N GLY A 149 6.76 9.65 -2.83
CA GLY A 149 6.97 8.43 -2.07
C GLY A 149 6.08 8.37 -0.82
N HIS A 150 6.40 7.45 0.11
CA HIS A 150 5.60 7.13 1.29
C HIS A 150 6.33 7.43 2.62
N SER A 151 7.26 8.37 2.65
CA SER A 151 8.03 8.67 3.87
C SER A 151 8.42 10.14 3.98
N GLY A 152 7.88 10.83 4.99
CA GLY A 152 8.22 12.20 5.35
C GLY A 152 8.20 13.12 4.13
N VAL A 153 9.33 13.78 3.85
CA VAL A 153 9.48 14.75 2.76
C VAL A 153 9.23 14.19 1.36
N THR A 154 9.21 12.87 1.18
CA THR A 154 8.87 12.27 -0.12
C THR A 154 7.38 12.29 -0.43
N ILE A 155 6.52 12.51 0.58
CA ILE A 155 5.06 12.58 0.40
C ILE A 155 4.70 14.01 -0.06
N LEU A 156 4.14 14.14 -1.27
CA LEU A 156 3.80 15.44 -1.86
C LEU A 156 2.31 15.50 -2.24
N PRO A 157 1.45 16.12 -1.40
CA PRO A 157 0.04 16.33 -1.74
C PRO A 157 -0.10 17.47 -2.75
N LEU A 158 -0.74 17.20 -3.90
CA LEU A 158 -1.00 18.17 -4.95
C LEU A 158 -2.25 19.00 -4.61
N LEU A 159 -2.15 19.81 -3.55
CA LEU A 159 -3.26 20.64 -3.05
C LEU A 159 -3.80 21.61 -4.12
N SER A 160 -2.96 22.02 -5.08
CA SER A 160 -3.36 22.86 -6.22
C SER A 160 -4.32 22.16 -7.20
N GLN A 161 -4.45 20.84 -7.13
CA GLN A 161 -5.32 20.04 -8.01
C GLN A 161 -6.65 19.66 -7.37
N VAL A 162 -6.94 20.13 -6.15
CA VAL A 162 -8.22 19.86 -5.47
C VAL A 162 -9.32 20.73 -6.09
N PRO A 163 -10.34 20.14 -6.76
CA PRO A 163 -11.34 20.94 -7.46
C PRO A 163 -12.19 21.80 -6.51
N GLY A 164 -12.39 23.07 -6.87
CA GLY A 164 -13.26 23.97 -6.12
C GLY A 164 -12.75 24.36 -4.73
N VAL A 165 -11.46 24.17 -4.46
CA VAL A 165 -10.82 24.54 -3.19
C VAL A 165 -9.59 25.39 -3.47
N SER A 166 -9.54 26.58 -2.87
CA SER A 166 -8.37 27.45 -2.87
C SER A 166 -7.68 27.44 -1.52
N PHE A 167 -6.35 27.48 -1.52
CA PHE A 167 -5.53 27.53 -0.31
C PHE A 167 -4.66 28.79 -0.31
N THR A 168 -4.45 29.36 0.87
CA THR A 168 -3.36 30.33 1.08
C THR A 168 -2.01 29.58 1.14
N GLU A 169 -0.90 30.28 0.94
CA GLU A 169 0.43 29.66 1.05
C GLU A 169 0.68 29.05 2.44
N GLN A 170 0.18 29.70 3.49
CA GLN A 170 0.27 29.19 4.86
C GLN A 170 -0.52 27.89 5.03
N GLU A 171 -1.74 27.82 4.50
CA GLU A 171 -2.55 26.58 4.53
C GLU A 171 -1.86 25.44 3.76
N VAL A 172 -1.24 25.74 2.61
CA VAL A 172 -0.46 24.75 1.84
C VAL A 172 0.71 24.23 2.67
N ALA A 173 1.47 25.11 3.30
CA ALA A 173 2.61 24.74 4.13
C ALA A 173 2.19 23.88 5.34
N ASP A 174 1.15 24.30 6.06
CA ASP A 174 0.67 23.62 7.27
C ASP A 174 0.04 22.25 6.95
N LEU A 175 -0.80 22.17 5.91
CA LEU A 175 -1.39 20.90 5.47
C LEU A 175 -0.31 19.94 4.99
N THR A 176 0.61 20.40 4.15
CA THR A 176 1.71 19.55 3.64
C THR A 176 2.52 19.00 4.80
N LYS A 177 2.89 19.84 5.77
CA LYS A 177 3.62 19.42 6.97
C LYS A 177 2.83 18.40 7.79
N ARG A 178 1.53 18.61 8.01
CA ARG A 178 0.69 17.65 8.75
C ARG A 178 0.58 16.32 8.01
N ILE A 179 0.32 16.33 6.70
CA ILE A 179 0.23 15.13 5.86
C ILE A 179 1.52 14.30 5.93
N GLN A 180 2.67 14.95 5.77
CA GLN A 180 3.99 14.29 5.85
C GLN A 180 4.29 13.68 7.22
N ASN A 181 3.74 14.25 8.30
CA ASN A 181 3.99 13.82 9.68
C ASN A 181 2.85 13.03 10.32
N ALA A 182 1.76 12.75 9.60
CA ALA A 182 0.58 12.08 10.13
C ALA A 182 0.86 10.64 10.63
N GLY A 183 1.93 10.00 10.13
CA GLY A 183 2.43 8.75 10.69
C GLY A 183 2.97 8.91 12.12
N THR A 184 3.74 9.97 12.34
CA THR A 184 4.32 10.33 13.65
C THR A 184 3.22 10.72 14.64
N GLU A 185 2.24 11.51 14.20
CA GLU A 185 1.08 11.93 15.00
C GLU A 185 0.37 10.72 15.64
N VAL A 186 0.16 9.65 14.87
CA VAL A 186 -0.46 8.40 15.39
C VAL A 186 0.45 7.66 16.37
N VAL A 187 1.75 7.61 16.13
CA VAL A 187 2.70 6.93 17.04
C VAL A 187 2.77 7.65 18.38
N GLU A 188 2.80 8.98 18.37
CA GLU A 188 2.80 9.82 19.56
C GLU A 188 1.48 9.67 20.33
N ALA A 189 0.34 9.73 19.63
CA ALA A 189 -0.98 9.53 20.24
C ALA A 189 -1.16 8.13 20.85
N LYS A 190 -0.49 7.10 20.31
CA LYS A 190 -0.43 5.75 20.87
C LYS A 190 0.64 5.57 21.95
N ALA A 191 1.31 6.65 22.38
CA ALA A 191 2.40 6.63 23.35
C ALA A 191 3.51 5.61 23.00
N GLY A 192 3.82 5.46 21.71
CA GLY A 192 4.81 4.48 21.24
C GLY A 192 4.31 3.03 21.18
N GLY A 193 3.03 2.75 21.49
CA GLY A 193 2.37 1.45 21.39
C GLY A 193 2.11 0.94 19.97
N GLY A 194 2.90 1.39 18.99
CA GLY A 194 2.79 1.03 17.57
C GLY A 194 2.33 2.18 16.67
N SER A 195 2.22 1.90 15.37
CA SER A 195 1.84 2.87 14.34
C SER A 195 0.37 2.72 13.90
N ALA A 196 -0.03 3.41 12.83
CA ALA A 196 -1.35 3.30 12.24
C ALA A 196 -1.63 1.87 11.76
N THR A 197 -2.70 1.27 12.27
CA THR A 197 -3.12 -0.10 11.94
C THR A 197 -4.48 -0.08 11.24
N LEU A 198 -5.50 0.49 11.87
CA LEU A 198 -6.87 0.51 11.36
C LEU A 198 -7.01 1.34 10.07
N SER A 199 -6.51 2.57 10.08
CA SER A 199 -6.53 3.43 8.88
C SER A 199 -5.65 2.87 7.76
N MET A 200 -4.54 2.20 8.08
CA MET A 200 -3.74 1.49 7.09
C MET A 200 -4.52 0.29 6.51
N GLY A 201 -5.24 -0.47 7.35
CA GLY A 201 -6.12 -1.55 6.90
C GLY A 201 -7.20 -1.06 5.92
N GLN A 202 -7.84 0.07 6.25
CA GLN A 202 -8.82 0.72 5.36
C GLN A 202 -8.19 1.18 4.04
N ALA A 203 -7.00 1.80 4.08
CA ALA A 203 -6.30 2.26 2.89
C ALA A 203 -5.88 1.09 1.98
N ALA A 204 -5.32 0.03 2.57
CA ALA A 204 -4.95 -1.18 1.84
C ALA A 204 -6.18 -1.89 1.26
N ALA A 205 -7.30 -1.93 1.99
CA ALA A 205 -8.56 -2.48 1.48
C ALA A 205 -9.09 -1.66 0.29
N ARG A 206 -9.08 -0.32 0.36
CA ARG A 206 -9.44 0.56 -0.77
C ARG A 206 -8.60 0.22 -2.00
N PHE A 207 -7.27 0.20 -1.86
CA PHE A 207 -6.38 -0.10 -2.97
C PHE A 207 -6.58 -1.51 -3.54
N GLY A 208 -6.70 -2.52 -2.67
CA GLY A 208 -6.96 -3.90 -3.07
C GLY A 208 -8.27 -4.04 -3.84
N LEU A 209 -9.35 -3.38 -3.38
CA LEU A 209 -10.63 -3.34 -4.08
C LEU A 209 -10.53 -2.60 -5.43
N SER A 210 -9.77 -1.51 -5.52
CA SER A 210 -9.49 -0.83 -6.80
C SER A 210 -8.78 -1.76 -7.79
N LEU A 211 -7.76 -2.50 -7.35
CA LEU A 211 -7.11 -3.51 -8.19
C LEU A 211 -8.08 -4.61 -8.65
N VAL A 212 -8.86 -5.18 -7.74
CA VAL A 212 -9.83 -6.25 -8.08
C VAL A 212 -10.85 -5.75 -9.09
N ARG A 213 -11.41 -4.56 -8.89
CA ARG A 213 -12.36 -3.91 -9.82
C ARG A 213 -11.77 -3.74 -11.22
N ALA A 214 -10.56 -3.22 -11.31
CA ALA A 214 -9.84 -3.06 -12.58
C ALA A 214 -9.55 -4.41 -13.26
N LEU A 215 -9.13 -5.43 -12.49
CA LEU A 215 -8.90 -6.79 -12.99
C LEU A 215 -10.19 -7.44 -13.54
N GLN A 216 -11.34 -7.11 -12.95
CA GLN A 216 -12.66 -7.53 -13.44
C GLN A 216 -13.12 -6.74 -14.69
N GLY A 217 -12.39 -5.71 -15.11
CA GLY A 217 -12.66 -4.93 -16.31
C GLY A 217 -13.48 -3.66 -16.07
N GLU A 218 -13.63 -3.20 -14.82
CA GLU A 218 -14.15 -1.86 -14.55
C GLU A 218 -13.22 -0.81 -15.18
N GLN A 219 -13.78 0.11 -15.95
CA GLN A 219 -13.03 1.15 -16.63
C GLN A 219 -12.90 2.40 -15.75
N GLY A 220 -11.85 3.19 -15.98
CA GLY A 220 -11.67 4.47 -15.30
C GLY A 220 -11.25 4.37 -13.84
N VAL A 221 -10.80 3.19 -13.38
CA VAL A 221 -10.29 3.00 -12.02
C VAL A 221 -8.92 3.68 -11.90
N VAL A 222 -8.85 4.77 -11.14
CA VAL A 222 -7.63 5.56 -10.94
C VAL A 222 -7.24 5.57 -9.47
N GLU A 223 -5.97 5.27 -9.19
CA GLU A 223 -5.37 5.37 -7.86
C GLU A 223 -3.94 5.91 -7.97
N CYS A 224 -3.46 6.59 -6.93
CA CYS A 224 -2.02 6.85 -6.79
C CYS A 224 -1.34 5.63 -6.15
N ALA A 225 -0.23 5.16 -6.72
CA ALA A 225 0.60 4.13 -6.12
C ALA A 225 2.07 4.28 -6.53
N TYR A 226 2.99 3.83 -5.67
CA TYR A 226 4.43 3.88 -5.92
C TYR A 226 4.86 2.75 -6.87
N VAL A 227 5.20 3.08 -8.12
CA VAL A 227 5.48 2.08 -9.17
C VAL A 227 6.77 2.41 -9.92
N GLU A 228 7.33 1.44 -10.66
CA GLU A 228 8.43 1.73 -11.58
C GLU A 228 7.89 2.53 -12.77
N GLY A 229 8.40 3.75 -12.96
CA GLY A 229 7.95 4.71 -13.95
C GLY A 229 8.74 4.69 -15.25
N ASP A 230 8.75 5.83 -15.93
CA ASP A 230 9.63 6.14 -17.07
C ASP A 230 11.03 6.62 -16.63
N GLY A 231 11.20 6.93 -15.34
CA GLY A 231 12.44 7.42 -14.76
C GLY A 231 12.59 8.95 -14.78
N GLN A 232 11.55 9.71 -15.11
CA GLN A 232 11.62 11.18 -15.19
C GLN A 232 12.10 11.82 -13.88
N TYR A 233 11.54 11.40 -12.73
CA TYR A 233 11.89 11.93 -11.41
C TYR A 233 12.78 10.98 -10.61
N ALA A 234 12.46 9.69 -10.68
CA ALA A 234 13.18 8.60 -10.03
C ALA A 234 12.76 7.29 -10.70
N ARG A 235 13.53 6.20 -10.49
CA ARG A 235 13.17 4.87 -10.99
C ARG A 235 11.79 4.43 -10.53
N PHE A 236 11.48 4.66 -9.25
CA PHE A 236 10.15 4.44 -8.67
C PHE A 236 9.58 5.76 -8.18
N PHE A 237 8.31 6.00 -8.48
CA PHE A 237 7.61 7.23 -8.13
C PHE A 237 6.11 6.95 -7.96
N SER A 238 5.49 7.58 -6.95
CA SER A 238 4.05 7.57 -6.77
C SER A 238 3.44 8.64 -7.66
N GLN A 239 2.52 8.24 -8.52
CA GLN A 239 1.76 9.13 -9.41
C GLN A 239 0.37 8.52 -9.66
N PRO A 240 -0.60 9.27 -10.22
CA PRO A 240 -1.89 8.71 -10.58
C PRO A 240 -1.75 7.65 -11.69
N LEU A 241 -2.41 6.52 -11.51
CA LEU A 241 -2.36 5.37 -12.42
C LEU A 241 -3.77 5.01 -12.87
N LEU A 242 -3.98 4.82 -14.16
CA LEU A 242 -5.13 4.07 -14.64
C LEU A 242 -4.84 2.58 -14.47
N LEU A 243 -5.72 1.89 -13.75
CA LEU A 243 -5.65 0.45 -13.53
C LEU A 243 -6.58 -0.27 -14.53
N GLY A 244 -6.15 -1.43 -15.01
CA GLY A 244 -6.92 -2.28 -15.91
C GLY A 244 -6.69 -3.77 -15.67
N LYS A 245 -7.07 -4.60 -16.66
CA LYS A 245 -7.04 -6.08 -16.56
C LYS A 245 -5.67 -6.70 -16.34
N ASN A 246 -4.59 -5.94 -16.54
CA ASN A 246 -3.21 -6.40 -16.42
C ASN A 246 -2.39 -5.59 -15.40
N GLY A 247 -3.04 -4.92 -14.45
CA GLY A 247 -2.38 -4.00 -13.51
C GLY A 247 -2.39 -2.57 -14.04
N VAL A 248 -1.24 -1.89 -14.06
CA VAL A 248 -1.13 -0.53 -14.61
C VAL A 248 -1.39 -0.53 -16.11
N GLU A 249 -2.43 0.19 -16.54
CA GLU A 249 -2.78 0.42 -17.94
C GLU A 249 -2.14 1.71 -18.45
N GLU A 250 -2.18 2.78 -17.64
CA GLU A 250 -1.59 4.08 -17.96
C GLU A 250 -0.97 4.73 -16.72
N ARG A 251 0.20 5.34 -16.88
CA ARG A 251 0.83 6.19 -15.86
C ARG A 251 0.52 7.64 -16.24
N LYS A 252 -0.37 8.29 -15.48
CA LYS A 252 -0.79 9.66 -15.79
C LYS A 252 0.31 10.64 -15.39
N SER A 253 0.57 11.62 -16.25
CA SER A 253 1.50 12.74 -16.06
C SER A 253 0.79 13.96 -15.50
#